data_AF-A0A973JJU5-F1
#
_entry.id   AF-A0A973JJU5-F1
#
_cell.length_a   1.000
_cell.length_b   1.000
_cell.length_c   1.000
_cell.angle_alpha   90.00
_cell.angle_beta   90.00
_cell.angle_gamma   90.00
#
_symmetry.space_group_name_H-M   'P 1'
#
loop_
_entity.id
_entity.type
_entity.pdbx_description
1 polymer ?
#
loop_
_entity_poly.entity_id
_entity_poly.type
_entity_poly.pdbx_seq_one_letter_code
_entity_poly.pdbx_strand_id
1 'polypeptide(L)'
;SATADLVNPQETDQKVVVRTEIRSASPTATVRIRIGDEETVVHLRAGTAEVEIVTTAAAGNTPMTITTDADATPSTTDDDRDLRLQLVGLTVEALP
;
A
#
# COMPACT_ATOMS: atom_id res chain seq x y z
N SER A 1 -28.17 -40.67 5.77
CA SER A 1 -26.72 -40.38 5.72
C SER A 1 -26.55 -38.88 5.82
N ALA A 2 -25.84 -38.39 6.83
CA ALA A 2 -25.70 -36.95 7.08
C ALA A 2 -24.56 -36.37 6.26
N THR A 3 -24.83 -35.32 5.48
CA THR A 3 -23.82 -34.48 4.85
C THR A 3 -23.48 -33.38 5.85
N ALA A 4 -22.26 -33.39 6.37
CA ALA A 4 -21.75 -32.26 7.15
C ALA A 4 -21.14 -31.28 6.15
N ASP A 5 -21.84 -30.18 5.87
CA ASP A 5 -21.22 -28.99 5.30
C ASP A 5 -20.29 -28.42 6.37
N LEU A 6 -18.99 -28.67 6.22
CA LEU A 6 -17.97 -27.92 6.91
C LEU A 6 -18.00 -26.49 6.33
N VAL A 7 -18.87 -25.65 6.88
CA VAL A 7 -18.70 -24.20 6.76
C VAL A 7 -17.38 -23.90 7.46
N ASN A 8 -16.32 -23.66 6.70
CA ASN A 8 -15.03 -23.26 7.23
C ASN A 8 -15.20 -21.88 7.87
N PRO A 9 -15.20 -21.73 9.20
CA PRO A 9 -15.50 -20.45 9.86
C PRO A 9 -14.32 -19.46 9.79
N GLN A 10 -13.34 -19.71 8.92
CA GLN A 10 -12.09 -18.96 8.86
C GLN A 10 -12.05 -17.88 7.77
N GLU A 11 -13.14 -17.66 7.03
CA GLU A 11 -13.25 -16.54 6.10
C GLU A 11 -13.80 -15.28 6.78
N THR A 12 -13.24 -14.92 7.93
CA THR A 12 -13.57 -13.67 8.60
C THR A 12 -12.60 -12.60 8.17
N ASP A 13 -13.12 -11.47 7.69
CA ASP A 13 -12.31 -10.29 7.42
C ASP A 13 -11.40 -9.96 8.61
N GLN A 14 -10.13 -9.65 8.31
CA GLN A 14 -9.11 -9.40 9.31
C GLN A 14 -8.69 -7.93 9.26
N LYS A 15 -8.69 -7.30 10.43
CA LYS A 15 -8.12 -5.95 10.56
C LYS A 15 -6.60 -6.06 10.47
N VAL A 16 -6.00 -5.26 9.60
CA VAL A 16 -4.55 -5.24 9.36
C VAL A 16 -3.99 -3.84 9.44
N VAL A 17 -2.70 -3.74 9.72
CA VAL A 17 -1.89 -2.53 9.54
C VAL A 17 -0.94 -2.75 8.38
N VAL A 18 -0.97 -1.84 7.42
CA VAL A 18 -0.02 -1.78 6.31
C VAL A 18 0.93 -0.61 6.56
N ARG A 19 2.23 -0.90 6.67
CA ARG A 19 3.29 0.09 6.84
C ARG A 19 4.20 0.11 5.63
N THR A 20 4.53 1.30 5.16
CA THR A 20 5.47 1.49 4.06
C THR A 20 6.17 2.83 4.15
N GLU A 21 7.42 2.89 3.69
CA GLU A 21 8.12 4.14 3.47
C GLU A 21 8.00 4.52 1.99
N ILE A 22 7.68 5.78 1.71
CA ILE A 22 7.55 6.31 0.36
C ILE A 22 8.60 7.39 0.16
N ARG A 23 9.44 7.21 -0.85
CA ARG A 23 10.41 8.21 -1.28
C ARG A 23 9.94 8.85 -2.57
N SER A 24 9.98 10.18 -2.64
CA SER A 24 9.73 10.91 -3.86
C SER A 24 10.84 11.94 -4.09
N ALA A 25 11.42 11.93 -5.29
CA ALA A 25 12.30 12.99 -5.75
C ALA A 25 11.53 14.22 -6.27
N SER A 26 10.22 14.08 -6.54
CA SER A 26 9.39 15.14 -7.08
C SER A 26 9.12 16.24 -6.03
N PRO A 27 9.15 17.54 -6.41
CA PRO A 27 8.87 18.63 -5.47
C PRO A 27 7.54 18.49 -4.74
N THR A 28 6.56 17.95 -5.45
CA THR A 28 5.24 17.57 -4.96
C THR A 28 4.83 16.24 -5.60
N ALA A 29 4.20 15.37 -4.84
CA ALA A 29 3.59 14.14 -5.33
C ALA A 29 2.32 13.81 -4.54
N THR A 30 1.29 13.35 -5.22
CA THR A 30 0.09 12.77 -4.63
C THR A 30 0.14 11.27 -4.85
N VAL A 31 0.28 10.52 -3.77
CA VAL A 31 0.28 9.07 -3.78
C VAL A 31 -1.09 8.57 -3.34
N ARG A 32 -1.72 7.74 -4.17
CA ARG A 32 -2.98 7.07 -3.84
C ARG A 32 -2.69 5.60 -3.62
N ILE A 33 -3.00 5.13 -2.42
CA ILE A 33 -2.83 3.73 -2.00
C ILE A 33 -4.23 3.17 -1.82
N ARG A 34 -4.58 2.19 -2.64
CA ARG A 34 -5.86 1.48 -2.54
C ARG A 34 -5.62 0.06 -2.03
N ILE A 35 -6.32 -0.33 -0.99
CA ILE A 35 -6.30 -1.68 -0.41
C ILE A 35 -7.74 -2.19 -0.37
N GLY A 36 -8.06 -3.18 -1.21
CA GLY A 36 -9.45 -3.56 -1.45
C GLY A 36 -10.27 -2.36 -1.95
N ASP A 37 -11.33 -2.02 -1.20
CA ASP A 37 -12.21 -0.89 -1.50
C ASP A 37 -11.80 0.41 -0.80
N GLU A 38 -10.81 0.37 0.10
CA GLU A 38 -10.33 1.54 0.84
C GLU A 38 -9.22 2.27 0.08
N GLU A 39 -9.31 3.60 -0.01
CA GLU A 39 -8.28 4.46 -0.60
C GLU A 39 -7.73 5.44 0.44
N THR A 40 -6.40 5.48 0.55
CA THR A 40 -5.66 6.48 1.30
C THR A 40 -4.89 7.38 0.35
N VAL A 41 -5.02 8.70 0.54
CA VAL A 41 -4.31 9.71 -0.25
C VAL A 41 -3.24 10.36 0.61
N VAL A 42 -2.00 10.33 0.13
CA VAL A 42 -0.83 10.91 0.80
C VAL A 42 -0.25 12.00 -0.10
N HIS A 43 -0.19 13.22 0.42
CA HIS A 43 0.47 14.34 -0.26
C HIS A 43 1.90 14.46 0.27
N LEU A 44 2.85 14.32 -0.63
CA LEU A 44 4.28 14.35 -0.35
C LEU A 44 4.92 15.59 -0.95
N ARG A 45 5.92 16.10 -0.24
CA ARG A 45 6.97 16.94 -0.84
C ARG A 45 8.21 16.08 -1.05
N ALA A 46 9.15 16.54 -1.87
CA ALA A 46 10.42 15.85 -2.09
C ALA A 46 11.03 15.39 -0.75
N GLY A 47 11.35 14.11 -0.66
CA GLY A 47 11.80 13.49 0.59
C GLY A 47 11.22 12.11 0.81
N THR A 48 11.14 11.73 2.09
CA THR A 48 10.71 10.42 2.57
C THR A 48 9.53 10.59 3.51
N ALA A 49 8.52 9.73 3.40
CA ALA A 49 7.37 9.69 4.31
C ALA A 49 7.04 8.26 4.72
N GLU A 50 6.83 8.06 6.01
CA GLU A 50 6.27 6.83 6.55
C GLU A 50 4.75 6.90 6.48
N VAL A 51 4.14 5.83 5.98
CA VAL A 51 2.69 5.70 5.84
C VAL A 51 2.24 4.45 6.59
N GLU A 52 1.30 4.64 7.50
CA GLU A 52 0.62 3.58 8.22
C GLU A 52 -0.88 3.63 7.88
N ILE A 53 -1.41 2.53 7.33
CA ILE A 53 -2.82 2.40 6.96
C ILE A 53 -3.42 1.26 7.76
N VAL A 54 -4.49 1.54 8.49
CA VAL A 54 -5.28 0.52 9.18
C VAL A 54 -6.51 0.24 8.34
N THR A 55 -6.64 -1.00 7.87
CA THR A 55 -7.71 -1.40 6.95
C THR A 55 -8.25 -2.78 7.32
N THR A 56 -9.39 -3.15 6.73
CA THR A 56 -9.96 -4.49 6.84
C THR A 56 -9.66 -5.26 5.57
N ALA A 57 -8.82 -6.29 5.67
CA ALA A 57 -8.53 -7.19 4.56
C ALA A 57 -9.53 -8.35 4.58
N ALA A 58 -10.17 -8.59 3.44
CA ALA A 58 -11.02 -9.76 3.28
C ALA A 58 -10.19 -11.04 3.42
N ALA A 59 -10.82 -12.09 3.96
CA ALA A 59 -10.17 -13.38 4.03
C ALA A 59 -9.74 -13.87 2.65
N GLY A 60 -8.46 -14.25 2.52
CA GLY A 60 -7.84 -14.58 1.24
C GLY A 60 -6.99 -13.45 0.69
N ASN A 61 -7.18 -13.08 -0.58
CA ASN A 61 -6.33 -12.13 -1.28
C ASN A 61 -7.01 -10.76 -1.40
N THR A 62 -6.49 -9.76 -0.68
CA THR A 62 -6.91 -8.35 -0.81
C THR A 62 -5.92 -7.61 -1.71
N PRO A 63 -6.32 -7.10 -2.88
CA PRO A 63 -5.40 -6.42 -3.78
C PRO A 63 -4.96 -5.06 -3.22
N MET A 64 -3.69 -4.73 -3.39
CA MET A 64 -3.12 -3.42 -3.10
C MET A 64 -2.62 -2.78 -4.39
N THR A 65 -3.04 -1.55 -4.65
CA THR A 65 -2.58 -0.74 -5.80
C THR A 65 -2.04 0.59 -5.30
N ILE A 66 -0.88 0.99 -5.82
CA ILE A 66 -0.26 2.28 -5.51
C ILE A 66 -0.09 3.05 -6.83
N THR A 67 -0.60 4.29 -6.85
CA THR A 67 -0.47 5.19 -7.99
C THR A 67 0.06 6.55 -7.53
N THR A 68 0.73 7.25 -8.43
CA THR A 68 1.29 8.58 -8.14
C THR A 68 1.15 9.49 -9.35
N ASP A 69 0.94 10.77 -9.09
CA ASP A 69 1.03 11.84 -10.11
C ASP A 69 2.41 12.52 -10.14
N ALA A 70 3.40 11.94 -9.44
CA ALA A 70 4.76 12.46 -9.35
C ALA A 70 5.33 12.79 -10.74
N ASP A 71 5.60 14.07 -10.97
CA ASP A 71 6.25 14.54 -12.18
C ASP A 71 7.67 14.01 -12.28
N ALA A 72 8.11 13.74 -13.51
CA ALA A 72 9.48 13.37 -13.81
C ALA A 72 10.44 14.48 -13.37
N THR A 73 11.20 14.26 -12.30
CA THR A 73 12.40 15.05 -12.05
C THR A 73 13.54 14.50 -12.90
N PRO A 74 14.23 15.31 -13.71
CA PRO A 74 15.44 14.86 -14.39
C PRO A 74 16.45 14.43 -13.32
N SER A 75 16.79 13.14 -13.27
CA SER A 75 17.83 12.66 -12.35
C SER A 75 19.17 13.22 -12.84
N THR A 76 19.96 13.78 -11.92
CA THR A 76 21.34 14.21 -12.20
C THR A 76 22.35 13.10 -11.97
N THR A 77 21.88 11.89 -11.71
CA THR A 77 22.65 10.70 -11.35
C THR A 77 22.28 9.59 -12.33
N ASP A 78 23.29 8.92 -12.89
CA ASP A 78 23.27 7.77 -13.83
C ASP A 78 22.49 6.51 -13.34
N ASP A 79 21.65 6.66 -12.32
CA ASP A 79 20.80 5.60 -11.81
C ASP A 79 19.46 5.68 -12.57
N ASP A 80 19.31 4.83 -13.59
CA ASP A 80 18.14 4.71 -14.50
C ASP A 80 16.82 4.31 -13.79
N ARG A 81 16.82 4.22 -12.46
CA ARG A 81 15.60 3.99 -11.68
C ARG A 81 14.73 5.24 -11.75
N ASP A 82 13.47 5.09 -12.12
CA ASP A 82 12.51 6.20 -12.10
C ASP A 82 12.29 6.66 -10.65
N LEU A 83 13.10 7.60 -10.16
CA LEU A 83 13.10 8.09 -8.78
C LEU A 83 11.89 8.98 -8.45
N ARG A 84 10.91 9.12 -9.37
CA ARG A 84 9.66 9.85 -9.14
C ARG A 84 8.95 9.35 -7.88
N LEU A 85 8.91 8.03 -7.71
CA LEU A 85 8.36 7.35 -6.55
C LEU A 85 9.07 6.02 -6.31
N GLN A 86 9.52 5.79 -5.09
CA GLN A 86 9.97 4.48 -4.64
C GLN A 86 9.19 4.08 -3.40
N LEU A 87 8.65 2.86 -3.43
CA LEU A 87 8.15 2.18 -2.26
C LEU A 87 9.32 1.46 -1.59
N VAL A 88 9.62 1.83 -0.35
CA VAL A 88 10.73 1.29 0.42
C VAL A 88 10.17 0.52 1.60
N GLY A 89 10.23 -0.80 1.49
CA GLY A 89 9.65 -1.68 2.48
C GLY A 89 8.12 -1.70 2.42
N LEU A 90 7.57 -2.89 2.66
CA LEU A 90 6.15 -3.10 2.86
C LEU A 90 6.01 -4.13 3.96
N THR A 91 5.29 -3.77 5.01
CA THR A 91 4.97 -4.68 6.11
C THR A 91 3.47 -4.69 6.31
N VAL A 92 2.91 -5.90 6.43
CA VAL A 92 1.49 -6.12 6.68
C VAL A 92 1.38 -6.96 7.94
N GLU A 93 0.67 -6.46 8.94
CA GLU A 93 0.50 -7.12 10.23
C GLU A 93 -0.98 -7.24 10.56
N ALA A 94 -1.41 -8.44 10.96
CA ALA A 94 -2.75 -8.63 11.50
C ALA A 94 -2.87 -7.96 12.87
N LEU A 95 -3.97 -7.25 13.09
CA LEU A 95 -4.33 -6.75 14.41
C LEU A 95 -5.11 -7.83 15.20
N PRO A 96 -4.87 -7.94 16.52
CA PRO A 96 -5.60 -8.85 17.39
C PRO A 96 -7.07 -8.47 17.58
#